data_AF-A0A6J6EN71-F1
#
_entry.id   AF-A0A6J6EN71-F1
#
_cell.length_a   1.000
_cell.length_b   1.000
_cell.length_c   1.000
_cell.angle_alpha   90.00
_cell.angle_beta   90.00
_cell.angle_gamma   90.00
#
_symmetry.space_group_name_H-M   'P 1'
#
loop_
_entity.id
_entity.type
_entity.pdbx_description
1 polymer ?
#
loop_
_entity_poly.entity_id
_entity_poly.type
_entity_poly.pdbx_seq_one_letter_code
_entity_poly.pdbx_strand_id
1 'polypeptide(L)' 'MRALKALAEEARAMLDEGVVSSPAEIDLCMLMGAGWPMHLGGILPYLDREGISESTSGKRFHDKGVASLPA' A
#
# COMPACT_ATOMS: atom_id res chain seq x y z
N MET A 1 4.46 -2.28 -14.33
CA MET A 1 4.16 -3.22 -13.21
C MET A 1 5.34 -3.54 -12.30
N ARG A 2 6.60 -3.67 -12.77
CA ARG A 2 7.74 -4.05 -11.90
C ARG A 2 7.92 -3.15 -10.67
N ALA A 3 7.84 -1.83 -10.85
CA ALA A 3 8.00 -0.87 -9.75
C ALA A 3 6.92 -1.00 -8.66
N LEU A 4 5.65 -1.15 -9.03
CA LEU A 4 4.55 -1.28 -8.06
C LEU A 4 4.62 -2.59 -7.27
N LYS A 5 5.06 -3.69 -7.91
CA LYS A 5 5.30 -4.95 -7.22
C LYS A 5 6.44 -4.84 -6.21
N ALA A 6 7.57 -4.23 -6.62
CA ALA A 6 8.69 -3.96 -5.72
C ALA A 6 8.27 -3.07 -4.54
N LEU A 7 7.48 -2.02 -4.78
CA LEU A 7 6.95 -1.18 -3.71
C LEU A 7 6.05 -1.96 -2.74
N ALA A 8 5.25 -2.90 -3.23
CA ALA A 8 4.44 -3.77 -2.38
C ALA A 8 5.30 -4.72 -1.53
N GLU A 9 6.36 -5.29 -2.12
CA GLU A 9 7.31 -6.15 -1.42
C GLU A 9 8.05 -5.39 -0.31
N GLU A 10 8.60 -4.21 -0.62
CA GLU A 10 9.30 -3.36 0.34
C GLU A 10 8.37 -2.83 1.44
N ALA A 11 7.15 -2.37 1.09
CA ALA A 11 6.18 -1.93 2.08
C ALA A 11 5.81 -3.05 3.05
N ARG A 12 5.72 -4.29 2.57
CA ARG A 12 5.49 -5.46 3.43
C ARG A 12 6.69 -5.72 4.33
N ALA A 13 7.91 -5.73 3.78
CA ALA A 13 9.14 -5.91 4.55
C ALA A 13 9.27 -4.85 5.67
N MET A 14 9.04 -3.57 5.35
CA MET A 14 9.06 -2.48 6.32
C MET A 14 8.07 -2.69 7.48
N LEU A 15 6.88 -3.24 7.21
CA LEU A 15 5.89 -3.56 8.24
C LEU A 15 6.28 -4.79 9.06
N ASP A 16 6.75 -5.85 8.40
CA ASP A 16 7.13 -7.11 9.06
C ASP A 16 8.39 -6.94 9.92
N GLU A 17 9.32 -6.07 9.51
CA GLU A 17 10.52 -5.69 10.25
C GLU A 17 10.26 -4.60 11.32
N GLY A 18 9.07 -3.99 11.32
CA GLY A 18 8.70 -2.92 12.26
C GLY A 18 9.41 -1.59 12.02
N VAL A 19 9.93 -1.35 10.81
CA VAL A 19 10.49 -0.05 10.38
C VAL A 19 9.42 1.04 10.43
N VAL A 20 8.18 0.68 10.11
CA VAL A 20 6.97 1.50 10.32
C VAL A 20 5.99 0.73 11.19
N SER A 21 5.16 1.43 11.96
CA SER A 21 4.20 0.77 12.86
C SER A 21 2.87 0.42 12.18
N SER A 22 2.55 1.10 11.06
CA SER A 22 1.29 0.90 10.35
C SER A 22 1.37 1.26 8.86
N PRO A 23 0.48 0.69 8.01
CA PRO A 23 0.38 1.06 6.60
C PRO A 23 0.19 2.57 6.37
N ALA A 24 -0.53 3.25 7.27
CA ALA A 24 -0.82 4.67 7.16
C ALA A 24 0.43 5.55 7.18
N GLU A 25 1.52 5.13 7.85
CA GLU A 25 2.80 5.86 7.84
C GLU A 25 3.43 5.87 6.44
N ILE A 26 3.40 4.73 5.75
CA ILE A 26 3.90 4.62 4.37
C ILE A 26 3.05 5.49 3.45
N ASP A 27 1.72 5.39 3.54
CA ASP A 27 0.83 6.21 2.71
C ASP A 27 1.02 7.70 2.96
N LEU A 28 1.18 8.11 4.21
CA LEU A 28 1.44 9.50 4.58
C LEU A 28 2.76 10.01 3.97
N CYS A 29 3.84 9.23 4.08
CA CYS A 29 5.13 9.54 3.45
C CYS A 29 5.02 9.64 1.92
N MET A 30 4.24 8.76 1.30
CA MET A 30 4.07 8.75 -0.15
C MET A 30 3.25 9.94 -0.64
N LEU A 31 2.21 10.34 0.09
CA LEU A 31 1.38 11.50 -0.23
C LEU A 31 2.12 12.82 0.00
N MET A 32 2.81 12.97 1.13
CA MET A 32 3.44 14.25 1.51
C MET A 32 4.90 14.40 1.08
N GLY A 33 5.63 13.30 0.90
CA GLY A 33 7.04 13.30 0.54
C GLY A 33 7.28 12.93 -0.93
N ALA A 34 6.77 11.77 -1.34
CA ALA A 34 7.03 11.23 -2.69
C ALA A 34 6.09 11.78 -3.78
N GLY A 35 5.08 12.58 -3.42
CA GLY A 35 4.15 13.21 -4.35
C GLY A 35 3.15 12.25 -4.99
N TRP A 36 2.78 11.16 -4.31
CA TRP A 36 1.78 10.22 -4.79
C TRP A 36 0.42 10.92 -4.99
N PRO A 37 -0.35 10.59 -6.05
CA PRO A 37 -1.60 11.31 -6.34
C PRO A 37 -2.63 11.19 -5.21
N MET A 38 -3.02 12.33 -4.63
CA MET A 38 -3.93 12.41 -3.48
C MET A 38 -5.29 11.73 -3.72
N HIS A 39 -5.83 11.83 -4.93
CA HIS A 39 -7.14 11.26 -5.29
C HIS A 39 -7.15 9.72 -5.29
N LEU A 40 -5.98 9.08 -5.19
CA LEU A 40 -5.86 7.62 -5.03
C LEU A 40 -5.86 7.20 -3.54
N GLY A 41 -5.82 8.15 -2.60
CA GLY A 41 -5.94 7.89 -1.16
C GLY A 41 -4.72 7.22 -0.50
N GLY A 42 -3.59 7.15 -1.20
CA GLY A 42 -2.37 6.46 -0.76
C GLY A 42 -1.90 5.42 -1.77
N ILE A 43 -0.66 4.95 -1.62
CA ILE A 43 -0.13 3.90 -2.51
C ILE A 43 -0.64 2.53 -2.09
N LEU A 44 -0.70 2.24 -0.78
CA LEU A 44 -1.10 0.92 -0.29
C LEU A 44 -2.60 0.65 -0.56
N PRO A 45 -3.53 1.61 -0.41
CA PRO A 45 -4.90 1.48 -0.89
C PRO A 45 -5.00 1.21 -2.38
N TYR A 46 -4.14 1.85 -3.19
CA TYR A 46 -4.09 1.60 -4.63
C TYR A 46 -3.63 0.17 -4.92
N LEU A 47 -2.51 -0.27 -4.33
CA LEU A 47 -1.99 -1.63 -4.50
C LEU A 47 -3.01 -2.71 -4.06
N ASP A 48 -3.74 -2.43 -3.00
CA ASP A 48 -4.81 -3.28 -2.48
C ASP A 48 -5.97 -3.40 -3.46
N ARG A 49 -6.41 -2.30 -4.08
CA ARG A 49 -7.51 -2.31 -5.08
C ARG A 49 -7.11 -2.98 -6.39
N GLU A 50 -5.86 -2.81 -6.81
CA GLU A 50 -5.31 -3.42 -8.02
C GLU A 50 -4.93 -4.91 -7.84
N GLY A 51 -5.14 -5.47 -6.64
CA GLY A 51 -4.78 -6.86 -6.31
C GLY A 51 -3.27 -7.12 -6.27
N ILE A 52 -2.44 -6.07 -6.32
CA ILE A 52 -0.99 -6.19 -6.34
C ILE A 52 -0.50 -6.69 -4.98
N SER A 53 -1.01 -6.15 -3.88
CA SER A 53 -0.63 -6.55 -2.52
C SER A 53 -0.82 -8.04 -2.28
N GLU A 54 -1.94 -8.59 -2.73
CA GLU A 54 -2.26 -10.03 -2.62
C GLU A 54 -1.36 -10.86 -3.53
N SER A 55 -1.08 -10.37 -4.74
CA SER A 55 -0.21 -11.08 -5.70
C SER A 55 1.26 -11.17 -5.26
N THR A 56 1.75 -10.21 -4.47
CA THR A 56 3.16 -10.14 -4.04
C THR A 56 3.37 -10.64 -2.62
N SER A 57 2.48 -10.29 -1.69
CA SER A 57 2.64 -10.56 -0.26
C SER A 57 1.61 -11.54 0.31
N GLY A 58 0.72 -12.08 -0.52
CA GLY A 58 -0.29 -13.05 -0.12
C GLY A 58 -1.45 -12.49 0.71
N LYS A 59 -1.41 -11.20 1.07
CA LYS A 59 -2.45 -10.50 1.82
C LYS A 59 -2.49 -9.01 1.48
N ARG A 60 -3.62 -8.37 1.73
CA ARG A 60 -3.79 -6.91 1.62
C ARG A 60 -3.02 -6.18 2.72
N PHE A 61 -2.77 -4.88 2.53
CA PHE A 61 -2.29 -4.01 3.61
C PHE A 61 -3.43 -3.60 4.54
N HIS A 62 -4.63 -3.42 3.97
CA HIS A 62 -5.83 -3.06 4.71
C HIS A 62 -6.91 -4.14 4.63
N ASP A 63 -7.67 -4.25 5.72
CA ASP A 63 -8.86 -5.10 5.76
C ASP A 63 -9.88 -4.71 4.68
N LYS A 64 -10.66 -5.70 4.22
CA LYS A 64 -11.73 -5.44 3.25
C LYS A 64 -12.74 -4.45 3.84
N GLY A 65 -13.15 -3.48 3.03
CA GLY A 65 -14.00 -2.36 3.45
C GLY A 65 -13.19 -1.09 3.77
N VAL A 66 -11.90 -1.21 4.08
CA VAL A 66 -11.00 -0.04 4.18
C VAL A 66 -10.44 0.25 2.79
N ALA A 67 -10.69 1.48 2.31
CA ALA A 67 -10.26 1.98 1.00
C ALA A 67 -10.55 1.04 -0.20
N SER A 68 -11.57 0.21 -0.05
CA SER A 68 -12.08 -0.70 -1.08
C SER A 68 -13.01 0.05 -2.04
N LEU A 69 -13.14 -0.43 -3.28
CA LEU A 69 -14.12 0.14 -4.21
C LEU A 69 -15.55 -0.28 -3.82
N PRO A 70 -16.57 0.56 -4.09
CA PRO A 70 -17.96 0.13 -4.04
C PRO A 70 -18.18 -1.10 -4.95
N ALA A 71 -19.14 -1.95 -4.55
CA ALA A 71 -19.61 -3.06 -5.37
C ALA A 71 -20.41 -2.56 -6.58
#